data_AF-A0A150P889-F1
#
_entry.id   AF-A0A150P889-F1
#
_cell.length_a   1.000
_cell.length_b   1.000
_cell.length_c   1.000
_cell.angle_alpha   90.00
_cell.angle_beta   90.00
_cell.angle_gamma   90.00
#
_symmetry.space_group_name_H-M   'P 1'
#
loop_
_entity.id
_entity.type
_entity.pdbx_description
1 polymer ?
#
loop_
_entity_poly.entity_id
_entity_poly.type
_entity_poly.pdbx_seq_one_letter_code
_entity_poly.pdbx_strand_id
1 'polypeptide(L)' 'MSDRETRRVLTPDDLCFIAQRARALEPYALGIWERDRLWAAVLDAQTEARTRAEREAVAEARGALQILDAIERHFVRHER' A
#
# COMPACT_ATOMS: atom_id res chain seq x y z
N MET A 1 18.13 13.96 -28.84
CA MET A 1 16.92 13.17 -29.12
C MET A 1 16.52 12.45 -27.84
N SER A 2 15.43 12.94 -27.25
CA SER A 2 14.57 12.35 -26.21
C SER A 2 15.12 11.28 -25.25
N ASP A 3 15.65 11.72 -24.10
CA ASP A 3 15.78 10.89 -22.87
C ASP A 3 14.41 10.49 -22.26
N ARG A 4 13.29 10.72 -22.96
CA ARG A 4 11.94 10.40 -22.46
C ARG A 4 11.50 8.95 -22.70
N GLU A 5 12.21 8.17 -23.51
CA GLU A 5 11.71 6.86 -24.00
C GLU A 5 11.85 5.69 -23.00
N THR A 6 12.50 5.87 -21.85
CA THR A 6 12.64 4.78 -20.86
C THR A 6 12.24 5.19 -19.45
N ARG A 7 11.30 6.13 -19.30
CA ARG A 7 10.66 6.33 -17.99
C ARG A 7 9.76 5.12 -17.76
N ARG A 8 10.29 4.07 -17.12
CA ARG A 8 9.48 2.94 -16.62
C ARG A 8 8.48 3.55 -15.65
N VAL A 9 7.25 3.72 -16.12
CA VAL A 9 6.16 4.22 -15.28
C VAL A 9 5.53 3.03 -14.60
N LEU A 10 5.31 3.13 -13.29
CA LEU A 10 4.61 2.07 -12.57
C LEU A 10 3.17 2.00 -13.08
N THR A 11 2.68 0.78 -13.21
CA THR A 11 1.27 0.50 -13.52
C THR A 11 0.52 0.20 -12.22
N PRO A 12 -0.83 0.24 -12.24
CA PRO A 12 -1.62 -0.27 -11.13
C PRO A 12 -1.29 -1.72 -10.76
N ASP A 13 -0.95 -2.57 -11.74
CA ASP A 13 -0.56 -3.96 -11.51
C ASP A 13 0.78 -4.06 -10.77
N ASP A 14 1.76 -3.22 -11.10
CA ASP A 14 3.02 -3.14 -10.36
C ASP A 14 2.80 -2.72 -8.91
N LEU A 15 1.91 -1.75 -8.67
CA LEU A 15 1.56 -1.31 -7.32
C LEU A 15 0.85 -2.42 -6.52
N CYS A 16 -0.08 -3.13 -7.15
CA CYS A 16 -0.74 -4.31 -6.58
C CYS A 16 0.29 -5.38 -6.19
N PHE A 17 1.25 -5.67 -7.07
CA PHE A 17 2.32 -6.62 -6.78
C PHE A 17 3.18 -6.16 -5.59
N ILE A 18 3.61 -4.90 -5.55
CA ILE A 18 4.41 -4.36 -4.42
C ILE A 18 3.63 -4.51 -3.11
N ALA A 19 2.35 -4.18 -3.12
CA ALA A 19 1.50 -4.29 -1.95
C ALA A 19 1.32 -5.72 -1.45
N GLN A 20 1.09 -6.68 -2.35
CA GLN A 20 1.01 -8.12 -2.00
C GLN A 20 2.31 -8.64 -1.36
N ARG A 21 3.44 -7.99 -1.60
CA ARG A 21 4.74 -8.36 -1.02
C ARG A 21 5.05 -7.61 0.28
N ALA A 22 4.23 -6.63 0.68
CA ALA A 22 4.41 -5.90 1.93
C ALA A 22 3.94 -6.75 3.12
N ARG A 23 4.90 -7.33 3.86
CA ARG A 23 4.63 -8.19 5.04
C ARG A 23 3.74 -7.51 6.09
N ALA A 24 3.89 -6.21 6.28
CA ALA A 24 3.08 -5.43 7.22
C ALA A 24 1.59 -5.43 6.86
N LEU A 25 1.23 -5.72 5.60
CA LEU A 25 -0.15 -5.78 5.13
C LEU A 25 -0.70 -7.20 5.06
N GLU A 26 0.14 -8.23 5.20
CA GLU A 26 -0.24 -9.65 5.11
C GLU A 26 -1.42 -10.02 6.04
N PRO A 27 -1.52 -9.51 7.29
CA PRO A 27 -2.67 -9.80 8.15
C PRO A 27 -4.01 -9.21 7.65
N TYR A 28 -3.95 -8.21 6.76
CA TYR A 28 -5.09 -7.42 6.32
C TYR A 28 -5.46 -7.70 4.84
N ALA A 29 -4.52 -8.23 4.06
CA ALA A 29 -4.65 -8.44 2.62
C ALA A 29 -4.91 -9.91 2.29
N LEU A 30 -6.15 -10.26 1.96
CA LEU A 30 -6.54 -11.59 1.47
C LEU A 30 -6.19 -11.82 -0.01
N GLY A 31 -5.00 -11.39 -0.44
CA GLY A 31 -4.49 -11.58 -1.80
C GLY A 31 -5.05 -10.61 -2.87
N ILE A 32 -6.02 -9.76 -2.53
CA ILE A 32 -6.59 -8.75 -3.45
C ILE A 32 -6.21 -7.36 -2.93
N TRP A 33 -5.58 -6.54 -3.80
CA TRP A 33 -5.28 -5.14 -3.52
C TRP A 33 -6.53 -4.29 -3.70
N GLU A 34 -7.23 -4.03 -2.59
CA GLU A 34 -8.33 -3.07 -2.52
C GLU A 34 -8.01 -2.00 -1.50
N ARG A 35 -7.46 -0.87 -1.99
CA ARG A 35 -6.94 0.24 -1.18
C ARG A 35 -7.88 0.65 -0.05
N ASP A 36 -9.15 0.91 -0.35
CA ASP A 36 -10.11 1.38 0.64
C ASP A 36 -10.44 0.33 1.69
N ARG A 37 -10.54 -0.96 1.30
CA ARG A 37 -10.77 -2.06 2.25
C ARG A 37 -9.56 -2.28 3.15
N LEU A 38 -8.35 -2.16 2.62
CA LEU A 38 -7.12 -2.28 3.41
C LEU A 38 -6.98 -1.14 4.40
N TRP A 39 -7.28 0.08 3.99
CA TRP A 39 -7.33 1.23 4.90
C TRP A 39 -8.35 1.02 6.01
N ALA A 40 -9.57 0.57 5.68
CA ALA A 40 -10.59 0.27 6.68
C ALA A 40 -10.10 -0.79 7.68
N ALA A 41 -9.58 -1.93 7.21
CA ALA A 41 -9.09 -3.01 8.06
C ALA A 41 -7.94 -2.57 8.99
N VAL A 42 -6.99 -1.77 8.50
CA VAL A 42 -5.88 -1.25 9.32
C VAL A 42 -6.38 -0.23 10.35
N LEU A 43 -7.34 0.62 9.99
CA LEU A 43 -7.94 1.59 10.92
C LEU A 43 -8.77 0.89 12.01
N ASP A 44 -9.54 -0.12 11.65
CA ASP A 44 -10.30 -0.94 12.60
C ASP A 44 -9.34 -1.61 13.60
N ALA A 45 -8.28 -2.27 13.11
CA ALA A 45 -7.25 -2.86 13.96
C ALA A 45 -6.55 -1.82 14.86
N GLN A 46 -6.39 -0.57 14.39
CA GLN A 46 -5.85 0.52 15.21
C GLN A 46 -6.76 0.85 16.40
N THR A 47 -8.07 0.83 16.19
CA THR A 47 -9.04 1.08 17.28
C THR A 47 -9.11 -0.06 18.27
N GLU A 48 -8.82 -1.29 17.82
CA GLU A 48 -8.90 -2.50 18.63
C GLU A 48 -7.61 -2.80 19.41
N ALA A 49 -6.45 -2.29 18.96
CA ALA A 49 -5.14 -2.54 19.55
C ALA A 49 -5.07 -2.21 21.06
N ARG A 50 -4.76 -3.21 21.88
CA ARG A 50 -4.63 -3.13 23.35
C ARG A 50 -3.19 -3.20 23.81
N THR A 51 -2.35 -3.97 23.12
CA THR A 51 -0.94 -4.16 23.51
C THR A 51 -0.03 -3.19 22.79
N ARG A 52 1.21 -3.05 23.29
CA ARG A 52 2.24 -2.26 22.60
C ARG A 52 2.60 -2.89 21.25
N ALA A 53 2.74 -4.23 21.22
CA ALA A 53 3.08 -4.96 20.01
C ALA A 53 2.01 -4.77 18.91
N GLU A 54 0.72 -4.83 19.27
CA GLU A 54 -0.37 -4.57 18.33
C GLU A 54 -0.32 -3.14 17.78
N ARG A 55 -0.06 -2.14 18.64
CA ARG A 55 0.06 -0.74 18.19
C ARG A 55 1.25 -0.54 17.25
N GLU A 56 2.38 -1.19 17.53
CA GLU A 56 3.57 -1.14 16.68
C GLU A 56 3.28 -1.80 15.32
N ALA A 57 2.66 -2.98 15.30
CA ALA A 57 2.28 -3.67 14.07
C ALA A 57 1.31 -2.86 13.21
N VAL A 58 0.28 -2.26 13.83
CA VAL A 58 -0.67 -1.39 13.10
C VAL A 58 0.02 -0.12 12.58
N ALA A 59 0.93 0.47 13.36
CA ALA A 59 1.69 1.64 12.91
C ALA A 59 2.55 1.32 11.68
N GLU A 60 3.18 0.14 11.64
CA GLU A 60 3.93 -0.36 10.50
C GLU A 60 3.02 -0.57 9.27
N ALA A 61 1.87 -1.23 9.46
CA ALA A 61 0.88 -1.44 8.39
C ALA A 61 0.36 -0.11 7.81
N ARG A 62 0.04 0.86 8.68
CA ARG A 62 -0.38 2.20 8.26
C ARG A 62 0.72 2.93 7.49
N GLY A 63 1.97 2.83 7.94
CA GLY A 63 3.11 3.40 7.23
C GLY A 63 3.29 2.82 5.83
N ALA A 64 3.12 1.49 5.69
CA ALA A 64 3.16 0.82 4.40
C ALA A 64 2.05 1.33 3.45
N LEU A 65 0.81 1.48 3.93
CA LEU A 65 -0.28 2.06 3.13
C LEU A 65 0.01 3.50 2.68
N GLN A 66 0.56 4.34 3.57
CA GLN A 66 0.92 5.72 3.23
C GLN A 66 1.98 5.79 2.12
N ILE A 67 2.96 4.88 2.13
CA ILE A 67 3.97 4.79 1.08
C ILE A 67 3.32 4.34 -0.24
N LEU A 68 2.43 3.35 -0.22
CA LEU A 68 1.75 2.86 -1.42
C LEU A 68 0.85 3.96 -2.02
N ASP A 69 0.12 4.71 -1.21
CA ASP A 69 -0.65 5.88 -1.64
C ASP A 69 0.24 6.96 -2.28
N ALA A 70 1.43 7.20 -1.73
CA ALA A 70 2.38 8.14 -2.30
C ALA A 70 2.95 7.65 -3.64
N ILE A 71 3.24 6.34 -3.75
CA ILE A 71 3.68 5.71 -4.99
C ILE A 71 2.60 5.85 -6.06
N GLU A 72 1.35 5.51 -5.72
CA GLU A 72 0.19 5.65 -6.62
C GLU A 72 0.08 7.08 -7.14
N ARG A 73 0.04 8.06 -6.24
CA ARG A 73 -0.19 9.46 -6.58
C ARG A 73 0.90 10.07 -7.46
N HIS A 74 2.15 9.67 -7.28
CA HIS A 74 3.29 10.36 -7.88
C HIS A 74 3.99 9.57 -8.98
N PHE A 75 3.82 8.25 -9.03
CA PHE A 75 4.61 7.37 -9.89
C PHE A 75 3.78 6.38 -10.73
N VAL A 76 2.48 6.22 -10.44
CA VAL A 76 1.60 5.36 -11.24
C VAL A 76 0.94 6.16 -12.36
N ARG A 77 0.97 5.61 -13.58
CA ARG A 77 0.23 6.18 -14.72
C ARG A 77 -1.24 5.80 -14.61
N HIS A 78 -2.10 6.77 -14.36
CA HIS A 78 -3.52 6.63 -14.60
C HIS A 78 -3.80 7.02 -16.06
N GLU A 79 -4.20 6.07 -16.89
CA GLU A 79 -4.80 6.41 -18.17
C GLU A 79 -6.09 7.18 -17.88
N ARG A 80 -6.16 8.43 -18.32
CA ARG A 80 -7.38 9.24 -18.27
C ARG A 80 -8.28 8.89 -19.44
#